data_AF-A0A1C3Y8U8-F1
#
_entry.id   AF-A0A1C3Y8U8-F1
#
_cell.length_a   1.000
_cell.length_b   1.000
_cell.length_c   1.000
_cell.angle_alpha   90.00
_cell.angle_beta   90.00
_cell.angle_gamma   90.00
#
_symmetry.space_group_name_H-M   'P 1'
#
loop_
_entity.id
_entity.type
_entity.pdbx_description
1 polymer ?
#
loop_
_entity_poly.entity_id
_entity_poly.type
_entity_poly.pdbx_seq_one_letter_code
_entity_poly.pdbx_strand_id
1 'polypeptide(L)'
;MSIYFAAIFTDLVRHSAVWNNVSRDAAAGIVTEYRYLSQSLASHYGRRHENFTGDGHLFLFESADVAVHFSLKLIAYWKQRRRSLAASQYGHDLPIRVGCHFGECYRIADDDAWIGRAINIAKRIEASAYPDSLFISQTILELIDLPVYNFEAVGNFELKGDFLPCRQLYRMVSVDQTALAARPEDKMTAEDWFLRGAGLGSGTAGAVDDELFCYRRALELRATYPEAHNNLGILLKRLGDAVEAAEHYREALRLWPNYPEGHYNYAILLQEMGDIDCADTHYRDAIRLRPDFVDARLRYAGLLEGNDDPVQTDRQYREVLRLRPGFAEANNNYGVFLERMGDTAGAEAHYLRALEHQPDYAEAHYNYAMLLEQGDQRRAEEEYRAAIRARPNYVEAHNNLAALLHENGDLPAAERHYLAALRLKPDDPGANYNLALLAQAKGDAETASRHFRLAEELRGGAECRSPANVQRPQPNRSPT
;
A
#
# COMPACT_ATOMS: atom_id res chain seq x y z
N MET A 1 26.40 25.26 -3.31
CA MET A 1 26.81 24.01 -3.99
C MET A 1 25.77 23.71 -5.04
N SER A 2 26.15 23.45 -6.29
CA SER A 2 25.23 22.84 -7.25
C SER A 2 24.94 21.42 -6.77
N ILE A 3 23.69 21.12 -6.44
CA ILE A 3 23.28 19.76 -6.11
C ILE A 3 22.82 19.12 -7.41
N TYR A 4 23.45 18.00 -7.77
CA TYR A 4 23.06 17.22 -8.94
C TYR A 4 21.98 16.23 -8.53
N PHE A 5 20.92 16.15 -9.33
CA PHE A 5 19.82 15.21 -9.13
C PHE A 5 19.54 14.45 -10.43
N ALA A 6 19.09 13.21 -10.28
CA ALA A 6 18.41 12.50 -11.35
C ALA A 6 16.95 12.94 -11.35
N ALA A 7 16.53 13.58 -12.45
CA ALA A 7 15.15 13.94 -12.71
C ALA A 7 14.52 12.88 -13.61
N ILE A 8 13.38 12.33 -13.20
CA ILE A 8 12.60 11.33 -13.95
C ILE A 8 11.27 11.94 -14.33
N PHE A 9 10.95 11.94 -15.61
CA PHE A 9 9.70 12.48 -16.15
C PHE A 9 8.85 11.38 -16.79
N THR A 10 7.53 11.41 -16.54
CA THR A 10 6.56 10.47 -17.14
C THR A 10 5.32 11.17 -17.71
N ASP A 11 4.65 10.52 -18.66
CA ASP A 11 3.69 11.14 -19.58
C ASP A 11 2.21 10.92 -19.27
N LEU A 12 1.88 10.32 -18.13
CA LEU A 12 0.53 9.83 -17.83
C LEU A 12 -0.41 10.94 -17.30
N VAL A 13 -0.50 12.06 -18.01
CA VAL A 13 -1.34 13.22 -17.65
C VAL A 13 -2.55 13.38 -18.58
N ARG A 14 -3.66 13.86 -18.03
CA ARG A 14 -5.01 13.92 -18.67
C ARG A 14 -5.07 14.60 -20.05
N HIS A 15 -4.06 15.37 -20.44
CA HIS A 15 -3.99 16.07 -21.73
C HIS A 15 -3.17 15.31 -22.80
N SER A 16 -2.58 14.15 -22.46
CA SER A 16 -1.93 13.26 -23.43
C SER A 16 -2.95 12.70 -24.44
N ALA A 17 -2.55 12.56 -25.71
CA ALA A 17 -3.38 11.97 -26.77
C ALA A 17 -3.83 10.53 -26.46
N VAL A 18 -3.15 9.86 -25.52
CA VAL A 18 -3.49 8.55 -24.96
C VAL A 18 -4.91 8.52 -24.35
N TRP A 19 -5.46 9.67 -23.94
CA TRP A 19 -6.79 9.77 -23.32
C TRP A 19 -7.95 10.07 -24.28
N ASN A 20 -7.70 10.27 -25.58
CA ASN A 20 -8.71 10.76 -26.52
C ASN A 20 -10.00 9.90 -26.60
N ASN A 21 -9.92 8.61 -26.24
CA ASN A 21 -11.04 7.66 -26.23
C ASN A 21 -11.44 7.19 -24.82
N VAL A 22 -10.90 7.80 -23.76
CA VAL A 22 -11.14 7.42 -22.36
C VAL A 22 -12.12 8.40 -21.73
N SER A 23 -13.11 7.93 -20.96
CA SER A 23 -14.04 8.84 -20.26
C SER A 23 -13.29 9.70 -19.24
N ARG A 24 -13.83 10.88 -18.91
CA ARG A 24 -13.17 11.81 -17.97
C ARG A 24 -12.98 11.19 -16.59
N ASP A 25 -13.96 10.41 -16.14
CA ASP A 25 -13.95 9.77 -14.82
C ASP A 25 -12.99 8.57 -14.80
N ALA A 26 -12.95 7.78 -15.87
CA ALA A 26 -11.94 6.74 -16.08
C ALA A 26 -10.52 7.32 -16.08
N ALA A 27 -10.27 8.37 -16.86
CA ALA A 27 -8.98 9.07 -16.91
C ALA A 27 -8.62 9.69 -15.55
N ALA A 28 -9.60 10.18 -14.79
CA ALA A 28 -9.38 10.66 -13.43
C ALA A 28 -8.93 9.54 -12.49
N GLY A 29 -9.65 8.42 -12.45
CA GLY A 29 -9.33 7.26 -11.60
C GLY A 29 -7.96 6.66 -11.94
N ILE A 30 -7.67 6.43 -13.21
CA ILE A 30 -6.41 5.80 -13.65
C ILE A 30 -5.20 6.70 -13.37
N VAL A 31 -5.31 8.02 -13.61
CA VAL A 31 -4.23 8.97 -13.25
C VAL A 31 -4.00 9.02 -11.74
N THR A 32 -5.05 8.90 -10.93
CA THR A 32 -4.94 8.82 -9.47
C THR A 32 -4.29 7.51 -9.02
N GLU A 33 -4.69 6.35 -9.57
CA GLU A 33 -4.05 5.05 -9.30
C GLU A 33 -2.57 5.04 -9.69
N TYR A 34 -2.22 5.67 -10.82
CA TYR A 34 -0.83 5.83 -11.22
C TYR A 34 -0.03 6.68 -10.24
N ARG A 35 -0.55 7.86 -9.85
CA ARG A 35 0.11 8.75 -8.87
C ARG A 35 0.36 8.00 -7.57
N TYR A 36 -0.68 7.36 -7.04
CA TYR A 36 -0.58 6.56 -5.82
C TYR A 36 0.51 5.48 -5.95
N LEU A 37 0.50 4.71 -7.04
CA LEU A 37 1.52 3.69 -7.28
C LEU A 37 2.93 4.28 -7.37
N SER A 38 3.12 5.36 -8.13
CA SER A 38 4.45 5.97 -8.32
C SER A 38 4.98 6.60 -7.04
N GLN A 39 4.11 7.24 -6.25
CA GLN A 39 4.45 7.84 -4.97
C GLN A 39 4.77 6.77 -3.92
N SER A 40 3.91 5.76 -3.79
CA SER A 40 4.10 4.62 -2.89
C SER A 40 5.39 3.85 -3.24
N LEU A 41 5.64 3.60 -4.52
CA LEU A 41 6.88 2.95 -4.96
C LEU A 41 8.11 3.82 -4.63
N ALA A 42 8.10 5.12 -4.96
CA ALA A 42 9.24 6.00 -4.73
C ALA A 42 9.58 6.15 -3.22
N SER A 43 8.57 6.01 -2.36
CA SER A 43 8.68 5.94 -0.91
C SER A 43 9.66 4.86 -0.42
N HIS A 44 9.87 3.79 -1.19
CA HIS A 44 10.79 2.69 -0.87
C HIS A 44 12.24 2.97 -1.31
N TYR A 45 12.43 3.93 -2.23
CA TYR A 45 13.71 4.25 -2.86
C TYR A 45 14.37 5.52 -2.32
N GLY A 46 13.63 6.41 -1.67
CA GLY A 46 14.23 7.42 -0.77
C GLY A 46 13.72 8.84 -0.87
N ARG A 47 14.66 9.80 -0.76
CA ARG A 47 14.48 11.25 -0.98
C ARG A 47 13.92 11.59 -2.37
N ARG A 48 12.62 11.35 -2.49
CA ARG A 48 11.75 11.77 -3.58
C ARG A 48 11.33 13.22 -3.33
N HIS A 49 11.79 14.13 -4.17
CA HIS A 49 11.20 15.48 -4.21
C HIS A 49 10.19 15.56 -5.36
N GLU A 50 8.94 15.81 -5.01
CA GLU A 50 7.81 16.09 -5.90
C GLU A 50 7.22 17.45 -5.53
N ASN A 51 7.28 18.42 -6.44
CA ASN A 51 6.33 19.55 -6.52
C ASN A 51 6.66 20.36 -7.78
N PHE A 52 6.08 19.96 -8.91
CA PHE A 52 6.39 20.53 -10.22
C PHE A 52 5.13 20.90 -10.99
N THR A 53 5.08 22.16 -11.42
CA THR A 53 4.01 22.70 -12.26
C THR A 53 4.30 22.42 -13.74
N GLY A 54 3.71 21.36 -14.30
CA GLY A 54 3.83 21.06 -15.73
C GLY A 54 3.11 19.80 -16.21
N ASP A 55 3.05 19.59 -17.53
CA ASP A 55 2.38 18.42 -18.14
C ASP A 55 3.24 17.15 -18.01
N GLY A 56 3.13 16.48 -16.87
CA GLY A 56 3.70 15.16 -16.60
C GLY A 56 3.75 14.88 -15.10
N HIS A 57 4.50 13.85 -14.72
CA HIS A 57 4.91 13.63 -13.33
C HIS A 57 6.43 13.67 -13.27
N LEU A 58 6.97 14.40 -12.29
CA LEU A 58 8.41 14.58 -12.13
C LEU A 58 8.85 14.21 -10.72
N PHE A 59 9.87 13.36 -10.67
CA PHE A 59 10.50 12.87 -9.46
C PHE A 59 11.98 13.26 -9.48
N LEU A 60 12.50 13.83 -8.39
CA LEU A 60 13.94 14.01 -8.20
C LEU A 60 14.50 12.99 -7.21
N PHE A 61 15.71 12.52 -7.49
CA PHE A 61 16.51 11.64 -6.62
C PHE A 61 17.95 12.16 -6.53
N GLU A 62 18.58 12.02 -5.36
CA GLU A 62 20.00 12.39 -5.15
C GLU A 62 20.98 11.42 -5.86
N SER A 63 20.52 10.25 -6.32
CA SER A 63 21.31 9.23 -7.04
C SER A 63 20.64 8.81 -8.35
N ALA A 64 21.43 8.64 -9.42
CA ALA A 64 20.92 8.12 -10.69
C ALA A 64 20.67 6.61 -10.66
N ASP A 65 21.46 5.81 -9.93
CA ASP A 65 21.19 4.38 -9.75
C ASP A 65 19.80 4.17 -9.13
N VAL A 66 19.49 4.93 -8.08
CA VAL A 66 18.18 4.91 -7.42
C VAL A 66 17.08 5.32 -8.39
N ALA A 67 17.29 6.39 -9.16
CA ALA A 67 16.32 6.86 -10.16
C ALA A 67 16.08 5.85 -11.30
N VAL A 68 17.13 5.21 -11.80
CA VAL A 68 17.08 4.22 -12.88
C VAL A 68 16.39 2.94 -12.38
N HIS A 69 16.72 2.48 -11.17
CA HIS A 69 16.05 1.34 -10.55
C HIS A 69 14.56 1.61 -10.29
N PHE A 70 14.24 2.77 -9.70
CA PHE A 70 12.86 3.20 -9.49
C PHE A 70 12.10 3.29 -10.83
N SER A 71 12.70 3.86 -11.88
CA SER A 71 12.08 3.94 -13.23
C SER A 71 11.67 2.56 -13.76
N LEU A 72 12.55 1.55 -13.63
CA LEU A 72 12.27 0.19 -14.06
C LEU A 72 11.14 -0.45 -13.28
N LYS A 73 11.19 -0.33 -11.94
CA LYS A 73 10.15 -0.86 -11.07
C LYS A 73 8.83 -0.14 -11.33
N LEU A 74 8.83 1.18 -11.59
CA LEU A 74 7.65 1.94 -11.94
C LEU A 74 7.01 1.45 -13.25
N ILE A 75 7.81 1.22 -14.30
CA ILE A 75 7.33 0.63 -15.56
C ILE A 75 6.75 -0.77 -15.32
N ALA A 76 7.47 -1.63 -14.59
CA ALA A 76 7.04 -3.00 -14.33
C ALA A 76 5.74 -3.07 -13.49
N TYR A 77 5.68 -2.35 -12.38
CA TYR A 77 4.51 -2.30 -11.50
C TYR A 77 3.33 -1.61 -12.19
N TRP A 78 3.55 -0.54 -12.97
CA TRP A 78 2.47 0.09 -13.72
C TRP A 78 1.91 -0.86 -14.79
N LYS A 79 2.78 -1.56 -15.52
CA LYS A 79 2.38 -2.58 -16.50
C LYS A 79 1.58 -3.73 -15.89
N GLN A 80 1.84 -4.09 -14.63
CA GLN A 80 1.01 -5.02 -13.88
C GLN A 80 -0.32 -4.38 -13.44
N ARG A 81 -0.29 -3.20 -12.80
CA ARG A 81 -1.49 -2.53 -12.24
C ARG A 81 -2.49 -2.11 -13.31
N ARG A 82 -2.02 -1.60 -14.45
CA ARG A 82 -2.90 -1.19 -15.56
C ARG A 82 -3.59 -2.39 -16.23
N ARG A 83 -2.98 -3.58 -16.22
CA ARG A 83 -3.63 -4.81 -16.74
C ARG A 83 -4.87 -5.18 -15.93
N SER A 84 -4.82 -5.07 -14.59
CA SER A 84 -6.01 -5.27 -13.77
C SER A 84 -7.07 -4.18 -14.00
N LEU A 85 -6.68 -2.91 -14.18
CA LEU A 85 -7.61 -1.81 -14.49
C LEU A 85 -8.25 -1.95 -15.90
N ALA A 86 -7.49 -2.41 -16.89
CA ALA A 86 -7.97 -2.64 -18.24
C ALA A 86 -8.97 -3.81 -18.29
N ALA A 87 -8.77 -4.85 -17.47
CA ALA A 87 -9.66 -5.99 -17.35
C ALA A 87 -10.96 -5.68 -16.56
N SER A 88 -10.93 -4.73 -15.62
CA SER A 88 -12.09 -4.45 -14.75
C SER A 88 -13.11 -3.48 -15.35
N GLN A 89 -12.68 -2.45 -16.11
CA GLN A 89 -13.60 -1.43 -16.66
C GLN A 89 -13.09 -0.68 -17.91
N TYR A 90 -11.78 -0.59 -18.14
CA TYR A 90 -11.23 0.52 -18.96
C TYR A 90 -10.59 0.16 -20.32
N GLY A 91 -10.35 -1.12 -20.63
CA GLY A 91 -10.06 -1.60 -22.00
C GLY A 91 -8.82 -1.08 -22.74
N HIS A 92 -7.98 -0.22 -22.16
CA HIS A 92 -6.83 0.41 -22.82
C HIS A 92 -5.49 0.10 -22.14
N ASP A 93 -4.43 -0.14 -22.93
CA ASP A 93 -3.10 -0.53 -22.43
C ASP A 93 -2.27 0.65 -21.88
N LEU A 94 -2.74 1.90 -21.96
CA LEU A 94 -2.23 3.12 -21.28
C LEU A 94 -0.75 3.05 -20.80
N PRO A 95 0.22 2.90 -21.72
CA PRO A 95 1.62 2.71 -21.37
C PRO A 95 2.24 4.03 -20.89
N ILE A 96 3.38 3.93 -20.20
CA ILE A 96 4.14 5.11 -19.76
C ILE A 96 5.45 5.22 -20.52
N ARG A 97 5.77 6.43 -20.98
CA ARG A 97 7.11 6.83 -21.40
C ARG A 97 7.86 7.35 -20.19
N VAL A 98 9.14 7.04 -20.07
CA VAL A 98 9.99 7.54 -18.98
C VAL A 98 11.27 8.13 -19.55
N GLY A 99 11.55 9.38 -19.20
CA GLY A 99 12.81 10.05 -19.51
C GLY A 99 13.56 10.39 -18.24
N CYS A 100 14.84 10.05 -18.15
CA CYS A 100 15.70 10.40 -17.01
C CYS A 100 16.93 11.20 -17.45
N HIS A 101 17.29 12.22 -16.66
CA HIS A 101 18.51 13.02 -16.82
C HIS A 101 19.15 13.31 -15.46
N PHE A 102 20.47 13.17 -15.35
CA PHE A 102 21.23 13.60 -14.17
C PHE A 102 21.89 14.95 -14.43
N GLY A 103 21.66 15.94 -13.56
CA GLY A 103 22.14 17.30 -13.76
C GLY A 103 21.77 18.24 -12.60
N GLU A 104 22.23 19.48 -12.69
CA GLU A 104 22.02 20.48 -11.62
C GLU A 104 20.54 20.87 -11.46
N CYS A 105 20.08 20.91 -10.20
CA CYS A 105 18.83 21.54 -9.77
C CYS A 105 19.06 22.45 -8.56
N TYR A 106 18.19 23.44 -8.43
CA TYR A 106 18.19 24.44 -7.37
C TYR A 106 16.78 24.50 -6.76
N ARG A 107 16.69 24.40 -5.43
CA ARG A 107 15.43 24.61 -4.70
C ARG A 107 15.16 26.11 -4.56
N ILE A 108 13.91 26.52 -4.78
CA ILE A 108 13.46 27.88 -4.49
C ILE A 108 13.32 28.01 -2.96
N ALA A 109 13.67 29.17 -2.39
CA ALA A 109 13.95 29.27 -0.95
C ALA A 109 12.73 29.01 -0.04
N ASP A 110 11.52 29.27 -0.53
CA ASP A 110 10.29 29.34 0.27
C ASP A 110 9.25 28.25 -0.07
N ASP A 111 9.56 27.30 -0.97
CA ASP A 111 8.67 26.20 -1.39
C ASP A 111 9.45 24.91 -1.67
N ASP A 112 8.77 23.75 -1.74
CA ASP A 112 9.32 22.50 -2.29
C ASP A 112 9.50 22.52 -3.83
N ALA A 113 9.42 23.71 -4.44
CA ALA A 113 9.61 23.92 -5.86
C ALA A 113 11.12 23.91 -6.23
N TRP A 114 11.46 23.18 -7.29
CA TRP A 114 12.81 23.15 -7.84
C TRP A 114 12.83 23.64 -9.29
N ILE A 115 13.97 24.22 -9.69
CA ILE A 115 14.28 24.59 -11.07
C ILE A 115 15.67 24.06 -11.43
N GLY A 116 15.87 23.63 -12.67
CA GLY A 116 17.13 22.97 -13.01
C GLY A 116 17.22 22.52 -14.46
N ARG A 117 18.44 22.14 -14.85
CA ARG A 117 18.69 21.57 -16.18
C ARG A 117 18.11 20.16 -16.26
N ALA A 118 18.28 19.33 -15.23
CA ALA A 118 17.77 17.96 -15.23
C ALA A 118 16.25 17.88 -15.42
N ILE A 119 15.50 18.69 -14.67
CA ILE A 119 14.05 18.87 -14.77
C ILE A 119 13.62 19.14 -16.23
N ASN A 120 14.27 20.12 -16.88
CA ASN A 120 13.94 20.54 -18.23
C ASN A 120 14.33 19.52 -19.30
N ILE A 121 15.37 18.72 -19.08
CA ILE A 121 15.85 17.73 -20.06
C ILE A 121 15.10 16.40 -19.92
N ALA A 122 14.78 15.94 -18.70
CA ALA A 122 14.02 14.71 -18.48
C ALA A 122 12.69 14.68 -19.25
N LYS A 123 11.93 15.79 -19.24
CA LYS A 123 10.69 15.96 -20.03
C LYS A 123 10.89 15.79 -21.54
N ARG A 124 12.04 16.23 -22.08
CA ARG A 124 12.34 16.15 -23.53
C ARG A 124 12.77 14.75 -23.94
N ILE A 125 13.47 14.06 -23.04
CA ILE A 125 13.85 12.65 -23.21
C ILE A 125 12.59 11.78 -23.19
N GLU A 126 11.66 12.00 -22.25
CA GLU A 126 10.37 11.28 -22.20
C GLU A 126 9.61 11.42 -23.53
N ALA A 127 9.48 12.64 -24.05
CA ALA A 127 8.77 12.90 -25.30
C ALA A 127 9.41 12.22 -26.54
N SER A 128 10.65 11.72 -26.41
CA SER A 128 11.38 10.95 -27.43
C SER A 128 11.38 9.43 -27.17
N ALA A 129 10.91 8.99 -26.00
CA ALA A 129 10.96 7.59 -25.57
C ALA A 129 9.85 6.74 -26.21
N TYR A 130 10.03 5.42 -26.19
CA TYR A 130 8.97 4.49 -26.55
C TYR A 130 8.04 4.20 -25.36
N PRO A 131 6.77 3.80 -25.61
CA PRO A 131 5.91 3.19 -24.62
C PRO A 131 6.62 2.09 -23.79
N ASP A 132 6.46 2.13 -22.47
CA ASP A 132 7.08 1.23 -21.49
C ASP A 132 8.61 1.14 -21.54
N SER A 133 9.29 2.25 -21.88
CA SER A 133 10.75 2.30 -21.89
C SER A 133 11.30 3.45 -21.07
N LEU A 134 12.48 3.23 -20.46
CA LEU A 134 13.30 4.28 -19.90
C LEU A 134 14.34 4.70 -20.95
N PHE A 135 14.32 5.98 -21.30
CA PHE A 135 15.38 6.63 -22.07
C PHE A 135 16.23 7.50 -21.15
N ILE A 136 17.52 7.53 -21.42
CA ILE A 136 18.51 8.39 -20.75
C ILE A 136 19.38 9.12 -21.76
N SER A 137 19.92 10.28 -21.35
CA SER A 137 20.97 10.97 -22.10
C SER A 137 22.35 10.39 -21.82
N GLN A 138 23.26 10.48 -22.79
CA GLN A 138 24.69 10.18 -22.65
C GLN A 138 25.33 10.72 -21.34
N THR A 139 24.96 11.94 -20.93
CA THR A 139 25.47 12.60 -19.71
C THR A 139 25.27 11.79 -18.41
N ILE A 140 24.26 10.91 -18.32
CA ILE A 140 24.11 10.00 -17.18
C ILE A 140 25.27 8.98 -17.15
N LEU A 141 25.57 8.37 -18.31
CA LEU A 141 26.61 7.36 -18.46
C LEU A 141 28.03 7.91 -18.32
N GLU A 142 28.21 9.22 -18.57
CA GLU A 142 29.50 9.90 -18.44
C GLU A 142 29.79 10.35 -17.01
N LEU A 143 28.76 10.73 -16.25
CA LEU A 143 28.91 11.23 -14.88
C LEU A 143 28.83 10.14 -13.82
N ILE A 144 28.18 9.01 -14.12
CA ILE A 144 27.89 7.94 -13.17
C ILE A 144 28.15 6.60 -13.84
N ASP A 145 29.02 5.80 -13.21
CA ASP A 145 29.24 4.41 -13.60
C ASP A 145 28.00 3.59 -13.23
N LEU A 146 27.21 3.22 -14.24
CA LEU A 146 25.97 2.44 -14.14
C LEU A 146 26.16 0.99 -14.66
N PRO A 147 27.15 0.21 -14.18
CA PRO A 147 27.60 -1.02 -14.85
C PRO A 147 26.61 -2.18 -14.73
N VAL A 148 25.59 -2.07 -13.88
CA VAL A 148 24.56 -3.09 -13.65
C VAL A 148 23.35 -2.93 -14.60
N TYR A 149 23.39 -1.94 -15.50
CA TYR A 149 22.30 -1.63 -16.42
C TYR A 149 22.77 -1.77 -17.87
N ASN A 150 22.00 -2.51 -18.68
CA ASN A 150 22.30 -2.70 -20.10
C ASN A 150 21.63 -1.60 -20.93
N PHE A 151 22.46 -0.86 -21.69
CA PHE A 151 22.04 0.26 -22.52
C PHE A 151 22.25 -0.01 -23.99
N GLU A 152 21.29 0.41 -24.81
CA GLU A 152 21.35 0.38 -26.26
C GLU A 152 21.32 1.82 -26.79
N ALA A 153 22.29 2.18 -27.62
CA ALA A 153 22.33 3.48 -28.28
C ALA A 153 21.21 3.56 -29.33
N VAL A 154 20.22 4.45 -29.12
CA VAL A 154 19.06 4.57 -30.02
C VAL A 154 19.35 5.51 -31.18
N GLY A 155 20.08 6.59 -30.93
CA GLY A 155 20.48 7.58 -31.92
C GLY A 155 20.58 9.00 -31.37
N ASN A 156 20.81 9.96 -32.26
CA ASN A 156 20.79 11.39 -31.94
C ASN A 156 19.37 11.95 -32.11
N PHE A 157 18.86 12.64 -31.09
CA PHE A 157 17.52 13.22 -31.05
C PHE A 157 17.58 14.75 -30.89
N GLU A 158 16.65 15.46 -31.53
CA GLU A 158 16.48 16.91 -31.41
C GLU A 158 15.56 17.26 -30.22
N LEU A 159 16.15 17.72 -29.11
CA LEU A 159 15.46 17.97 -27.83
C LEU A 159 14.94 19.43 -27.70
N LYS A 160 14.51 20.03 -28.81
CA LYS A 160 14.11 21.44 -28.86
C LYS A 160 15.32 22.32 -29.23
N GLY A 161 15.60 23.45 -28.57
CA GLY A 161 15.00 24.00 -27.35
C GLY A 161 15.68 23.56 -26.03
N ASP A 162 16.59 22.60 -26.09
CA ASP A 162 17.73 22.42 -25.17
C ASP A 162 18.87 23.35 -25.66
N PHE A 163 19.81 23.70 -24.79
CA PHE A 163 21.06 24.37 -25.16
C PHE A 163 21.95 23.51 -26.07
N LEU A 164 21.89 22.18 -25.89
CA LEU A 164 22.46 21.19 -26.81
C LEU A 164 21.31 20.54 -27.56
N PRO A 165 20.86 21.11 -28.71
CA PRO A 165 19.64 20.67 -29.36
C PRO A 165 19.71 19.22 -29.83
N CYS A 166 20.87 18.73 -30.28
CA CYS A 166 21.06 17.33 -30.62
C CYS A 166 21.79 16.57 -29.49
N ARG A 167 21.21 15.47 -29.01
CA ARG A 167 21.86 14.56 -28.04
C ARG A 167 21.72 13.10 -28.44
N GLN A 168 22.77 12.32 -28.16
CA GLN A 168 22.69 10.87 -28.18
C GLN A 168 21.84 10.38 -26.98
N LEU A 169 20.79 9.62 -27.28
CA LEU A 169 19.96 8.94 -26.29
C LEU A 169 20.24 7.43 -26.28
N TYR A 170 20.05 6.85 -25.11
CA TYR A 170 20.16 5.43 -24.86
C TYR A 170 18.85 4.91 -24.27
N ARG A 171 18.40 3.77 -24.77
CA ARG A 171 17.31 2.99 -24.18
C ARG A 171 17.94 2.00 -23.21
N MET A 172 17.40 1.91 -22.00
CA MET A 172 17.75 0.80 -21.12
C MET A 172 16.95 -0.45 -21.50
N VAL A 173 17.65 -1.57 -21.61
CA VAL A 173 17.09 -2.85 -22.09
C VAL A 173 16.82 -3.81 -20.94
N SER A 174 17.74 -3.90 -19.98
CA SER A 174 17.61 -4.78 -18.80
C SER A 174 18.53 -4.32 -17.65
N VAL A 175 18.28 -4.83 -16.44
CA VAL A 175 19.28 -4.89 -15.37
C VAL A 175 20.09 -6.17 -15.59
N ASP A 176 21.41 -6.08 -15.61
CA ASP A 176 22.25 -7.27 -15.50
C ASP A 176 22.32 -7.72 -14.04
N GLN A 177 21.33 -8.54 -13.67
CA GLN A 177 21.28 -9.19 -12.35
C GLN A 177 22.50 -10.09 -12.09
N THR A 178 23.17 -10.57 -13.13
CA THR A 178 24.40 -11.37 -12.99
C THR A 178 25.58 -10.47 -12.66
N ALA A 179 25.73 -9.33 -13.35
CA ALA A 179 26.76 -8.35 -13.03
C ALA A 179 26.55 -7.69 -11.66
N LEU A 180 25.30 -7.42 -11.26
CA LEU A 180 24.96 -6.94 -9.91
C LEU A 180 25.31 -7.97 -8.83
N ALA A 181 24.94 -9.25 -9.04
CA ALA A 181 25.24 -10.32 -8.08
C ALA A 181 26.72 -10.74 -8.07
N ALA A 182 27.45 -10.54 -9.16
CA ALA A 182 28.87 -10.83 -9.30
C ALA A 182 29.78 -9.61 -9.05
N ARG A 183 29.22 -8.43 -8.75
CA ARG A 183 30.00 -7.27 -8.29
C ARG A 183 30.65 -7.68 -6.96
N PRO A 184 31.99 -7.76 -6.86
CA PRO A 184 32.62 -8.26 -5.65
C PRO A 184 32.38 -7.26 -4.51
N GLU A 185 32.20 -7.77 -3.29
CA GLU A 185 31.70 -6.99 -2.14
C GLU A 185 32.57 -5.76 -1.82
N ASP A 186 33.88 -5.83 -2.11
CA ASP A 186 34.86 -4.75 -1.95
C ASP A 186 34.61 -3.55 -2.89
N LYS A 187 33.76 -3.71 -3.91
CA LYS A 187 33.39 -2.67 -4.89
C LYS A 187 31.94 -2.24 -4.81
N MET A 188 31.15 -2.80 -3.89
CA MET A 188 29.77 -2.37 -3.69
C MET A 188 29.70 -1.09 -2.85
N THR A 189 28.96 -0.10 -3.34
CA THR A 189 28.64 1.15 -2.63
C THR A 189 27.52 0.95 -1.61
N ALA A 190 27.27 1.95 -0.76
CA ALA A 190 26.12 1.92 0.15
C ALA A 190 24.79 1.85 -0.62
N GLU A 191 24.73 2.51 -1.78
CA GLU A 191 23.61 2.53 -2.72
C GLU A 191 23.41 1.15 -3.38
N ASP A 192 24.49 0.45 -3.79
CA ASP A 192 24.40 -0.91 -4.33
C ASP A 192 23.79 -1.88 -3.31
N TRP A 193 24.26 -1.83 -2.06
CA TRP A 193 23.72 -2.66 -0.97
C TRP A 193 22.27 -2.31 -0.63
N PHE A 194 21.94 -1.02 -0.56
CA PHE A 194 20.56 -0.57 -0.34
C PHE A 194 19.60 -1.05 -1.45
N LEU A 195 19.99 -0.89 -2.72
CA LEU A 195 19.19 -1.32 -3.87
C LEU A 195 19.07 -2.85 -3.96
N ARG A 196 20.11 -3.60 -3.58
CA ARG A 196 20.04 -5.06 -3.45
C ARG A 196 19.02 -5.46 -2.38
N GLY A 197 19.05 -4.85 -1.19
CA GLY A 197 18.08 -5.07 -0.12
C GLY A 197 16.64 -4.75 -0.56
N ALA A 198 16.40 -3.54 -1.05
CA ALA A 198 15.09 -3.11 -1.55
C ALA A 198 14.59 -3.96 -2.74
N GLY A 199 15.50 -4.57 -3.50
CA GLY A 199 15.21 -5.49 -4.59
C GLY A 199 14.63 -6.85 -4.15
N LEU A 200 14.96 -7.32 -2.94
CA LEU A 200 14.59 -8.63 -2.37
C LEU A 200 13.20 -8.68 -1.72
N GLY A 201 12.54 -7.54 -1.58
CA GLY A 201 11.38 -7.35 -0.70
C GLY A 201 10.30 -8.44 -0.73
N SER A 202 9.91 -8.89 0.46
CA SER A 202 8.82 -9.86 0.73
C SER A 202 9.06 -11.28 0.18
N GLY A 203 10.31 -11.73 0.17
CA GLY A 203 10.67 -13.13 -0.14
C GLY A 203 10.48 -14.12 1.01
N THR A 204 10.93 -15.36 0.79
CA THR A 204 10.97 -16.45 1.79
C THR A 204 12.00 -16.17 2.89
N ALA A 205 12.07 -16.99 3.95
CA ALA A 205 12.94 -16.76 5.10
C ALA A 205 14.41 -16.40 4.75
N GLY A 206 15.01 -17.07 3.76
CA GLY A 206 16.38 -16.74 3.32
C GLY A 206 16.54 -15.35 2.69
N ALA A 207 15.50 -14.80 2.06
CA ALA A 207 15.53 -13.44 1.53
C ALA A 207 15.47 -12.37 2.64
N VAL A 208 14.97 -12.72 3.83
CA VAL A 208 14.88 -11.81 4.98
C VAL A 208 16.25 -11.59 5.62
N ASP A 209 17.05 -12.66 5.75
CA ASP A 209 18.43 -12.58 6.22
C ASP A 209 19.34 -11.82 5.22
N ASP A 210 19.17 -12.08 3.93
CA ASP A 210 19.86 -11.33 2.86
C ASP A 210 19.47 -9.85 2.86
N GLU A 211 18.19 -9.50 3.04
CA GLU A 211 17.71 -8.12 3.14
C GLU A 211 18.32 -7.40 4.37
N LEU A 212 18.41 -8.08 5.52
CA LEU A 212 19.01 -7.57 6.75
C LEU A 212 20.51 -7.29 6.58
N PHE A 213 21.24 -8.23 5.97
CA PHE A 213 22.66 -8.08 5.66
C PHE A 213 22.89 -6.88 4.72
N CYS A 214 22.07 -6.75 3.67
CA CYS A 214 22.16 -5.64 2.72
C CYS A 214 22.00 -4.27 3.38
N TYR A 215 20.96 -4.05 4.20
CA TYR A 215 20.79 -2.74 4.85
C TYR A 215 21.87 -2.46 5.90
N ARG A 216 22.34 -3.48 6.63
CA ARG A 216 23.48 -3.30 7.57
C ARG A 216 24.77 -2.92 6.83
N ARG A 217 25.10 -3.56 5.71
CA ARG A 217 26.25 -3.16 4.86
C ARG A 217 26.10 -1.75 4.30
N ALA A 218 24.90 -1.35 3.87
CA ALA A 218 24.64 0.01 3.41
C ALA A 218 24.93 1.05 4.52
N LEU A 219 24.55 0.76 5.77
CA LEU A 219 24.78 1.62 6.93
C LEU A 219 26.23 1.60 7.45
N GLU A 220 26.94 0.49 7.33
CA GLU A 220 28.39 0.43 7.61
C GLU A 220 29.19 1.34 6.67
N LEU A 221 28.85 1.33 5.38
CA LEU A 221 29.49 2.18 4.37
C LEU A 221 29.00 3.64 4.44
N ARG A 222 27.75 3.87 4.82
CA ARG A 222 27.14 5.20 4.95
C ARG A 222 26.18 5.28 6.13
N ALA A 223 26.72 5.54 7.33
CA ALA A 223 25.91 5.68 8.55
C ALA A 223 24.85 6.80 8.46
N THR A 224 25.09 7.84 7.65
CA THR A 224 24.16 8.95 7.41
C THR A 224 23.21 8.68 6.24
N TYR A 225 22.60 7.49 6.19
CA TYR A 225 21.66 7.07 5.14
C TYR A 225 20.24 6.88 5.72
N PRO A 226 19.41 7.94 5.80
CA PRO A 226 18.10 7.87 6.45
C PRO A 226 17.14 6.84 5.84
N GLU A 227 17.22 6.60 4.53
CA GLU A 227 16.44 5.59 3.84
C GLU A 227 16.80 4.16 4.27
N ALA A 228 18.10 3.86 4.39
CA ALA A 228 18.55 2.54 4.81
C ALA A 228 18.19 2.29 6.28
N HIS A 229 18.25 3.32 7.14
CA HIS A 229 17.69 3.27 8.48
C HIS A 229 16.18 2.98 8.46
N ASN A 230 15.39 3.74 7.69
CA ASN A 230 13.94 3.52 7.58
C ASN A 230 13.59 2.10 7.09
N ASN A 231 14.24 1.61 6.04
CA ASN A 231 13.94 0.29 5.47
C ASN A 231 14.39 -0.85 6.39
N LEU A 232 15.49 -0.67 7.14
CA LEU A 232 15.89 -1.58 8.21
C LEU A 232 14.88 -1.56 9.38
N GLY A 233 14.33 -0.40 9.74
CA GLY A 233 13.24 -0.30 10.71
C GLY A 233 11.97 -1.05 10.28
N ILE A 234 11.61 -1.01 9.00
CA ILE A 234 10.49 -1.79 8.44
C ILE A 234 10.76 -3.29 8.55
N LEU A 235 11.99 -3.71 8.24
CA LEU A 235 12.42 -5.10 8.30
C LEU A 235 12.41 -5.65 9.73
N LEU A 236 12.98 -4.91 10.68
CA LEU A 236 13.03 -5.28 12.10
C LEU A 236 11.64 -5.36 12.73
N LYS A 237 10.75 -4.40 12.40
CA LYS A 237 9.33 -4.46 12.75
C LYS A 237 8.66 -5.74 12.23
N ARG A 238 8.95 -6.15 10.98
CA ARG A 238 8.43 -7.40 10.39
C ARG A 238 8.99 -8.66 11.08
N LEU A 239 10.20 -8.58 11.63
CA LEU A 239 10.84 -9.62 12.44
C LEU A 239 10.36 -9.63 13.91
N GLY A 240 9.59 -8.63 14.33
CA GLY A 240 9.11 -8.49 15.71
C GLY A 240 10.04 -7.73 16.66
N ASP A 241 11.20 -7.25 16.19
CA ASP A 241 12.08 -6.39 17.00
C ASP A 241 11.62 -4.93 16.94
N ALA A 242 10.61 -4.62 17.74
CA ALA A 242 10.06 -3.28 17.84
C ALA A 242 11.05 -2.26 18.46
N VAL A 243 12.06 -2.72 19.21
CA VAL A 243 13.01 -1.84 19.90
C VAL A 243 14.10 -1.36 18.92
N GLU A 244 14.79 -2.29 18.25
CA GLU A 244 15.79 -1.94 17.23
C GLU A 244 15.13 -1.16 16.08
N ALA A 245 13.89 -1.52 15.69
CA ALA A 245 13.12 -0.78 14.70
C ALA A 245 12.87 0.69 15.10
N ALA A 246 12.50 0.95 16.36
CA ALA A 246 12.27 2.31 16.85
C ALA A 246 13.55 3.15 16.87
N GLU A 247 14.71 2.56 17.16
CA GLU A 247 16.00 3.26 17.09
C GLU A 247 16.34 3.67 15.65
N HIS A 248 16.19 2.77 14.69
CA HIS A 248 16.41 3.07 13.28
C HIS A 248 15.45 4.14 12.73
N TYR A 249 14.16 4.11 13.09
CA TYR A 249 13.25 5.18 12.69
C TYR A 249 13.62 6.55 13.28
N ARG A 250 14.04 6.60 14.56
CA ARG A 250 14.52 7.84 15.19
C ARG A 250 15.76 8.38 14.50
N GLU A 251 16.71 7.52 14.14
CA GLU A 251 17.92 7.95 13.43
C GLU A 251 17.63 8.43 12.00
N ALA A 252 16.72 7.76 11.28
CA ALA A 252 16.23 8.23 9.98
C ALA A 252 15.62 9.65 10.09
N LEU A 253 14.78 9.89 11.10
CA LEU A 253 14.17 11.21 11.35
C LEU A 253 15.16 12.25 11.92
N ARG A 254 16.21 11.83 12.63
CA ARG A 254 17.30 12.72 13.05
C ARG A 254 18.12 13.21 11.87
N LEU A 255 18.40 12.31 10.91
CA LEU A 255 19.13 12.60 9.67
C LEU A 255 18.27 13.35 8.64
N TRP A 256 16.94 13.16 8.66
CA TRP A 256 16.00 13.84 7.78
C TRP A 256 14.65 14.11 8.48
N PRO A 257 14.50 15.23 9.21
CA PRO A 257 13.28 15.55 9.96
C PRO A 257 12.03 15.75 9.09
N ASN A 258 12.21 16.11 7.83
CA ASN A 258 11.15 16.31 6.84
C ASN A 258 10.92 15.05 5.96
N TYR A 259 10.96 13.86 6.57
CA TYR A 259 10.75 12.57 5.88
C TYR A 259 9.36 11.98 6.19
N PRO A 260 8.32 12.28 5.37
CA PRO A 260 6.95 11.86 5.68
C PRO A 260 6.78 10.34 5.80
N GLU A 261 7.51 9.54 5.02
CA GLU A 261 7.53 8.08 5.11
C GLU A 261 8.11 7.60 6.45
N GLY A 262 9.23 8.18 6.90
CA GLY A 262 9.83 7.86 8.19
C GLY A 262 8.90 8.17 9.36
N HIS A 263 8.19 9.30 9.31
CA HIS A 263 7.15 9.66 10.27
C HIS A 263 6.00 8.64 10.24
N TYR A 264 5.46 8.32 9.06
CA TYR A 264 4.37 7.35 8.89
C TYR A 264 4.75 5.95 9.39
N ASN A 265 5.91 5.42 9.00
CA ASN A 265 6.35 4.09 9.40
C ASN A 265 6.59 4.00 10.92
N TYR A 266 7.13 5.07 11.52
CA TYR A 266 7.31 5.14 12.97
C TYR A 266 5.97 5.25 13.71
N ALA A 267 5.01 6.01 13.19
CA ALA A 267 3.66 6.11 13.76
C ALA A 267 2.95 4.75 13.81
N ILE A 268 3.09 3.91 12.78
CA ILE A 268 2.55 2.54 12.79
C ILE A 268 3.19 1.71 13.91
N LEU A 269 4.52 1.77 14.05
CA LEU A 269 5.23 1.03 15.10
C LEU A 269 4.80 1.50 16.50
N LEU A 270 4.69 2.81 16.71
CA LEU A 270 4.24 3.41 17.97
C LEU A 270 2.81 2.97 18.31
N GLN A 271 1.90 2.98 17.33
CA GLN A 271 0.53 2.48 17.49
C GLN A 271 0.50 0.99 17.88
N GLU A 272 1.34 0.15 17.26
CA GLU A 272 1.46 -1.28 17.60
C GLU A 272 2.07 -1.52 19.00
N MET A 273 2.94 -0.61 19.47
CA MET A 273 3.46 -0.60 20.84
C MET A 273 2.50 0.02 21.88
N GLY A 274 1.37 0.59 21.44
CA GLY A 274 0.42 1.30 22.30
C GLY A 274 0.81 2.73 22.70
N ASP A 275 1.84 3.31 22.08
CA ASP A 275 2.23 4.72 22.26
C ASP A 275 1.40 5.63 21.32
N ILE A 276 0.14 5.80 21.70
CA ILE A 276 -0.89 6.47 20.92
C ILE A 276 -0.60 7.97 20.70
N ASP A 277 -0.07 8.66 21.72
CA ASP A 277 0.21 10.10 21.65
C ASP A 277 1.39 10.42 20.71
N CYS A 278 2.44 9.60 20.73
CA CYS A 278 3.53 9.73 19.77
C CYS A 278 3.07 9.31 18.36
N ALA A 279 2.20 8.30 18.24
CA ALA A 279 1.62 7.92 16.95
C ALA A 279 0.79 9.05 16.31
N ASP A 280 -0.08 9.74 17.07
CA ASP A 280 -0.82 10.93 16.59
C ASP A 280 0.13 11.98 16.03
N THR A 281 1.17 12.32 16.80
CA THR A 281 2.18 13.32 16.44
C THR A 281 2.85 12.97 15.10
N HIS A 282 3.33 11.73 14.97
CA HIS A 282 4.03 11.29 13.77
C HIS A 282 3.10 11.12 12.55
N TYR A 283 1.86 10.64 12.71
CA TYR A 283 0.89 10.64 11.60
C TYR A 283 0.57 12.06 11.12
N ARG A 284 0.37 13.01 12.04
CA ARG A 284 0.10 14.41 11.70
C ARG A 284 1.28 15.07 11.00
N ASP A 285 2.51 14.78 11.41
CA ASP A 285 3.70 15.27 10.70
C ASP A 285 3.85 14.64 9.31
N ALA A 286 3.60 13.34 9.14
CA ALA A 286 3.58 12.70 7.82
C ALA A 286 2.56 13.36 6.87
N ILE A 287 1.35 13.65 7.38
CA ILE A 287 0.27 14.31 6.64
C ILE A 287 0.56 15.80 6.39
N ARG A 288 1.23 16.50 7.33
CA ARG A 288 1.65 17.90 7.18
C ARG A 288 2.72 18.05 6.10
N LEU A 289 3.71 17.16 6.11
CA LEU A 289 4.81 17.12 5.14
C LEU A 289 4.34 16.65 3.77
N ARG A 290 3.34 15.75 3.70
CA ARG A 290 2.77 15.26 2.44
C ARG A 290 1.23 15.19 2.54
N PRO A 291 0.51 16.30 2.23
CA PRO A 291 -0.94 16.37 2.36
C PRO A 291 -1.75 15.38 1.51
N ASP A 292 -1.17 14.84 0.45
CA ASP A 292 -1.74 13.79 -0.41
C ASP A 292 -1.36 12.36 0.01
N PHE A 293 -0.75 12.15 1.19
CA PHE A 293 -0.37 10.83 1.69
C PHE A 293 -1.59 10.02 2.14
N VAL A 294 -2.27 9.39 1.18
CA VAL A 294 -3.48 8.58 1.35
C VAL A 294 -3.34 7.52 2.45
N ASP A 295 -2.25 6.75 2.46
CA ASP A 295 -2.06 5.66 3.42
C ASP A 295 -1.90 6.17 4.86
N ALA A 296 -1.15 7.27 5.05
CA ALA A 296 -1.00 7.89 6.36
C ALA A 296 -2.32 8.42 6.88
N ARG A 297 -3.17 9.01 6.02
CA ARG A 297 -4.51 9.45 6.40
C ARG A 297 -5.43 8.28 6.76
N LEU A 298 -5.41 7.19 5.99
CA LEU A 298 -6.23 6.01 6.27
C LEU A 298 -5.85 5.34 7.60
N ARG A 299 -4.54 5.16 7.86
CA ARG A 299 -4.09 4.62 9.15
C ARG A 299 -4.35 5.57 10.31
N TYR A 300 -4.20 6.87 10.10
CA TYR A 300 -4.53 7.87 11.11
C TYR A 300 -6.03 7.89 11.45
N ALA A 301 -6.92 7.70 10.47
CA ALA A 301 -8.35 7.48 10.73
C ALA A 301 -8.57 6.27 11.65
N GLY A 302 -7.90 5.15 11.38
CA GLY A 302 -7.95 3.96 12.24
C GLY A 302 -7.39 4.15 13.65
N LEU A 303 -6.39 5.04 13.83
CA LEU A 303 -5.93 5.45 15.17
C LEU A 303 -7.01 6.27 15.90
N LEU A 304 -7.60 7.26 15.22
CA LEU A 304 -8.63 8.14 15.77
C LEU A 304 -9.92 7.39 16.13
N GLU A 305 -10.28 6.33 15.40
CA GLU A 305 -11.37 5.40 15.73
C GLU A 305 -11.18 4.62 17.02
N GLY A 306 -9.92 4.39 17.43
CA GLY A 306 -9.56 3.80 18.72
C GLY A 306 -9.57 4.82 19.87
N ASN A 307 -9.43 6.11 19.53
CA ASN A 307 -9.36 7.22 20.49
C ASN A 307 -10.68 7.98 20.66
N ASP A 308 -11.74 7.55 19.99
CA ASP A 308 -13.09 8.15 20.04
C ASP A 308 -13.15 9.64 19.60
N ASP A 309 -12.38 10.01 18.56
CA ASP A 309 -12.53 11.30 17.86
C ASP A 309 -13.25 11.11 16.51
N PRO A 310 -14.60 11.10 16.49
CA PRO A 310 -15.36 10.91 15.26
C PRO A 310 -15.23 12.09 14.29
N VAL A 311 -14.90 13.28 14.77
CA VAL A 311 -14.85 14.50 13.93
C VAL A 311 -13.58 14.52 13.07
N GLN A 312 -12.42 14.20 13.65
CA GLN A 312 -11.20 14.05 12.85
C GLN A 312 -11.24 12.77 12.01
N THR A 313 -11.86 11.69 12.51
CA THR A 313 -12.01 10.43 11.75
C THR A 313 -12.78 10.64 10.45
N ASP A 314 -13.99 11.22 10.51
CA ASP A 314 -14.79 11.56 9.33
C ASP A 314 -14.00 12.43 8.33
N ARG A 315 -13.27 13.42 8.84
CA ARG A 315 -12.43 14.30 8.03
C ARG A 315 -11.31 13.55 7.31
N GLN A 316 -10.63 12.60 7.96
CA GLN A 316 -9.58 11.82 7.30
C GLN A 316 -10.16 10.91 6.22
N TYR A 317 -11.27 10.20 6.48
CA TYR A 317 -11.91 9.35 5.47
C TYR A 317 -12.38 10.16 4.25
N ARG A 318 -13.02 11.31 4.47
CA ARG A 318 -13.44 12.20 3.37
C ARG A 318 -12.26 12.70 2.55
N GLU A 319 -11.13 13.02 3.18
CA GLU A 319 -9.93 13.47 2.47
C GLU A 319 -9.22 12.33 1.72
N VAL A 320 -9.17 11.11 2.30
CA VAL A 320 -8.73 9.89 1.62
C VAL A 320 -9.54 9.64 0.35
N LEU A 321 -10.88 9.71 0.44
CA LEU A 321 -11.77 9.49 -0.69
C LEU A 321 -11.80 10.67 -1.67
N ARG A 322 -11.49 11.90 -1.24
CA ARG A 322 -11.28 13.05 -2.14
C ARG A 322 -10.00 12.88 -2.97
N LEU A 323 -8.93 12.37 -2.37
CA LEU A 323 -7.65 12.11 -3.03
C LEU A 323 -7.73 10.85 -3.93
N ARG A 324 -8.38 9.80 -3.44
CA ARG A 324 -8.52 8.49 -4.11
C ARG A 324 -9.96 7.96 -4.01
N PRO A 325 -10.89 8.44 -4.86
CA PRO A 325 -12.29 8.01 -4.83
C PRO A 325 -12.48 6.50 -4.99
N GLY A 326 -11.66 5.89 -5.85
CA GLY A 326 -11.67 4.46 -6.16
C GLY A 326 -11.10 3.52 -5.10
N PHE A 327 -10.79 4.01 -3.88
CA PHE A 327 -10.15 3.18 -2.86
C PHE A 327 -11.19 2.32 -2.14
N ALA A 328 -11.31 1.05 -2.55
CA ALA A 328 -12.30 0.12 -1.99
C ALA A 328 -12.14 -0.09 -0.48
N GLU A 329 -10.91 -0.26 0.01
CA GLU A 329 -10.60 -0.40 1.44
C GLU A 329 -11.05 0.81 2.26
N ALA A 330 -10.75 2.03 1.81
CA ALA A 330 -11.17 3.24 2.51
C ALA A 330 -12.70 3.45 2.47
N ASN A 331 -13.37 3.05 1.39
CA ASN A 331 -14.83 3.05 1.34
C ASN A 331 -15.41 2.04 2.35
N ASN A 332 -14.90 0.80 2.39
CA ASN A 332 -15.31 -0.20 3.37
C ASN A 332 -15.11 0.29 4.82
N ASN A 333 -13.93 0.79 5.15
CA ASN A 333 -13.59 1.20 6.51
C ASN A 333 -14.42 2.43 6.94
N TYR A 334 -14.65 3.38 6.02
CA TYR A 334 -15.57 4.50 6.28
C TYR A 334 -17.02 4.03 6.45
N GLY A 335 -17.45 2.98 5.74
CA GLY A 335 -18.75 2.34 5.94
C GLY A 335 -18.90 1.79 7.35
N VAL A 336 -17.91 1.03 7.83
CA VAL A 336 -17.86 0.50 9.21
C VAL A 336 -17.88 1.64 10.24
N PHE A 337 -17.15 2.72 10.00
CA PHE A 337 -17.17 3.91 10.86
C PHE A 337 -18.55 4.58 10.89
N LEU A 338 -19.19 4.78 9.74
CA LEU A 338 -20.53 5.38 9.66
C LEU A 338 -21.60 4.52 10.34
N GLU A 339 -21.50 3.20 10.22
CA GLU A 339 -22.34 2.24 10.94
C GLU A 339 -22.19 2.37 12.46
N ARG A 340 -20.95 2.46 12.98
CA ARG A 340 -20.67 2.74 14.40
C ARG A 340 -21.26 4.08 14.86
N MET A 341 -21.32 5.08 13.98
CA MET A 341 -21.95 6.39 14.23
C MET A 341 -23.48 6.40 14.05
N GLY A 342 -24.08 5.29 13.61
CA GLY A 342 -25.52 5.16 13.37
C GLY A 342 -26.02 5.63 12.00
N ASP A 343 -25.14 6.05 11.09
CA ASP A 343 -25.49 6.42 9.71
C ASP A 343 -25.47 5.17 8.79
N THR A 344 -26.50 4.34 8.94
CA THR A 344 -26.66 3.09 8.17
C THR A 344 -26.82 3.34 6.66
N ALA A 345 -27.43 4.46 6.27
CA ALA A 345 -27.59 4.84 4.86
C ALA A 345 -26.26 5.29 4.24
N GLY A 346 -25.45 6.05 4.98
CA GLY A 346 -24.07 6.37 4.60
C GLY A 346 -23.19 5.12 4.51
N ALA A 347 -23.33 4.19 5.46
CA ALA A 347 -22.62 2.91 5.46
C ALA A 347 -22.94 2.06 4.22
N GLU A 348 -24.22 1.83 3.91
CA GLU A 348 -24.66 1.11 2.69
C GLU A 348 -24.10 1.76 1.42
N ALA A 349 -24.17 3.09 1.30
CA ALA A 349 -23.64 3.81 0.15
C ALA A 349 -22.12 3.65 -0.03
N HIS A 350 -21.37 3.51 1.06
CA HIS A 350 -19.92 3.31 1.02
C HIS A 350 -19.52 1.84 0.80
N TYR A 351 -20.24 0.86 1.37
CA TYR A 351 -20.05 -0.55 1.03
C TYR A 351 -20.32 -0.81 -0.47
N LEU A 352 -21.39 -0.25 -1.02
CA LEU A 352 -21.70 -0.36 -2.45
C LEU A 352 -20.61 0.26 -3.35
N ARG A 353 -20.03 1.41 -2.97
CA ARG A 353 -18.87 2.00 -3.69
C ARG A 353 -17.62 1.14 -3.61
N ALA A 354 -17.37 0.49 -2.48
CA ALA A 354 -16.25 -0.42 -2.34
C ALA A 354 -16.38 -1.60 -3.33
N LEU A 355 -17.59 -2.15 -3.47
CA LEU A 355 -17.91 -3.25 -4.38
C LEU A 355 -17.99 -2.80 -5.85
N GLU A 356 -18.38 -1.57 -6.16
CA GLU A 356 -18.31 -0.99 -7.52
C GLU A 356 -16.87 -0.92 -8.05
N HIS A 357 -15.92 -0.58 -7.17
CA HIS A 357 -14.50 -0.48 -7.52
C HIS A 357 -13.73 -1.80 -7.41
N GLN A 358 -14.16 -2.70 -6.52
CA GLN A 358 -13.57 -4.03 -6.35
C GLN A 358 -14.67 -5.07 -6.08
N PRO A 359 -15.27 -5.66 -7.14
CA PRO A 359 -16.39 -6.60 -7.03
C PRO A 359 -16.09 -7.90 -6.28
N ASP A 360 -14.82 -8.27 -6.12
CA ASP A 360 -14.38 -9.45 -5.34
C ASP A 360 -13.80 -9.04 -3.96
N TYR A 361 -14.27 -7.92 -3.37
CA TYR A 361 -13.77 -7.48 -2.05
C TYR A 361 -14.54 -8.16 -0.91
N ALA A 362 -13.95 -9.25 -0.39
CA ALA A 362 -14.58 -10.12 0.59
C ALA A 362 -15.02 -9.39 1.89
N GLU A 363 -14.22 -8.46 2.43
CA GLU A 363 -14.57 -7.68 3.61
C GLU A 363 -15.78 -6.79 3.38
N ALA A 364 -15.86 -6.10 2.24
CA ALA A 364 -16.99 -5.22 1.93
C ALA A 364 -18.29 -6.02 1.77
N HIS A 365 -18.25 -7.18 1.12
CA HIS A 365 -19.39 -8.10 1.07
C HIS A 365 -19.80 -8.59 2.46
N TYR A 366 -18.85 -8.96 3.32
CA TYR A 366 -19.12 -9.46 4.67
C TYR A 366 -19.73 -8.37 5.57
N ASN A 367 -19.14 -7.17 5.61
CA ASN A 367 -19.63 -6.05 6.40
C ASN A 367 -21.00 -5.57 5.89
N TYR A 368 -21.20 -5.56 4.57
CA TYR A 368 -22.50 -5.21 4.01
C TYR A 368 -23.59 -6.25 4.33
N ALA A 369 -23.23 -7.54 4.30
CA ALA A 369 -24.14 -8.60 4.73
C ALA A 369 -24.57 -8.43 6.19
N MET A 370 -23.64 -8.10 7.09
CA MET A 370 -23.95 -7.80 8.50
C MET A 370 -24.92 -6.61 8.64
N LEU A 371 -24.69 -5.51 7.92
CA LEU A 371 -25.59 -4.35 7.92
C LEU A 371 -27.02 -4.72 7.44
N LEU A 372 -27.11 -5.59 6.44
CA LEU A 372 -28.38 -6.04 5.85
C LEU A 372 -29.13 -7.07 6.71
N GLU A 373 -28.46 -7.82 7.57
CA GLU A 373 -28.99 -9.01 8.25
C GLU A 373 -30.27 -8.75 9.05
N GLN A 374 -30.39 -7.56 9.65
CA GLN A 374 -31.57 -7.16 10.45
C GLN A 374 -32.75 -6.65 9.62
N GLY A 375 -32.60 -6.42 8.31
CA GLY A 375 -33.61 -5.78 7.46
C GLY A 375 -33.94 -6.51 6.16
N ASP A 376 -32.94 -7.08 5.47
CA ASP A 376 -33.11 -7.90 4.26
C ASP A 376 -32.15 -9.11 4.32
N GLN A 377 -32.58 -10.13 5.08
CA GLN A 377 -31.88 -11.40 5.24
C GLN A 377 -31.56 -12.10 3.91
N ARG A 378 -32.37 -11.90 2.86
CA ARG A 378 -32.12 -12.50 1.54
C ARG A 378 -30.91 -11.84 0.87
N ARG A 379 -30.82 -10.50 0.92
CA ARG A 379 -29.63 -9.78 0.43
C ARG A 379 -28.41 -10.10 1.29
N ALA A 380 -28.55 -10.17 2.62
CA ALA A 380 -27.47 -10.56 3.51
C ALA A 380 -26.89 -11.94 3.15
N GLU A 381 -27.73 -12.93 2.85
CA GLU A 381 -27.28 -14.24 2.36
C GLU A 381 -26.54 -14.15 1.01
N GLU A 382 -27.04 -13.35 0.06
CA GLU A 382 -26.42 -13.15 -1.26
C GLU A 382 -24.99 -12.55 -1.13
N GLU A 383 -24.84 -11.56 -0.24
CA GLU A 383 -23.59 -10.87 0.08
C GLU A 383 -22.62 -11.77 0.88
N TYR A 384 -23.07 -12.50 1.91
CA TYR A 384 -22.22 -13.48 2.62
C TYR A 384 -21.70 -14.58 1.67
N ARG A 385 -22.55 -15.08 0.76
CA ARG A 385 -22.13 -16.02 -0.27
C ARG A 385 -21.13 -15.38 -1.25
N ALA A 386 -21.18 -14.06 -1.48
CA ALA A 386 -20.19 -13.34 -2.29
C ALA A 386 -18.84 -13.21 -1.56
N ALA A 387 -18.85 -12.85 -0.27
CA ALA A 387 -17.65 -12.83 0.58
C ALA A 387 -16.92 -14.18 0.57
N ILE A 388 -17.66 -15.29 0.66
CA ILE A 388 -17.09 -16.65 0.60
C ILE A 388 -16.60 -17.02 -0.81
N ARG A 389 -17.22 -16.54 -1.89
CA ARG A 389 -16.69 -16.73 -3.26
C ARG A 389 -15.36 -16.01 -3.45
N ALA A 390 -15.28 -14.76 -3.00
CA ALA A 390 -14.06 -13.96 -3.04
C ALA A 390 -12.96 -14.51 -2.11
N ARG A 391 -13.34 -15.06 -0.94
CA ARG A 391 -12.43 -15.65 0.05
C ARG A 391 -13.00 -16.96 0.62
N PRO A 392 -12.68 -18.11 0.01
CA PRO A 392 -13.20 -19.41 0.46
C PRO A 392 -12.81 -19.83 1.89
N ASN A 393 -11.76 -19.22 2.45
CA ASN A 393 -11.27 -19.43 3.81
C ASN A 393 -11.73 -18.35 4.83
N TYR A 394 -12.75 -17.55 4.52
CA TYR A 394 -13.26 -16.52 5.43
C TYR A 394 -14.14 -17.13 6.54
N VAL A 395 -13.54 -17.42 7.70
CA VAL A 395 -14.17 -18.17 8.80
C VAL A 395 -15.42 -17.45 9.32
N GLU A 396 -15.33 -16.14 9.50
CA GLU A 396 -16.40 -15.29 10.02
C GLU A 396 -17.61 -15.26 9.07
N ALA A 397 -17.38 -15.13 7.76
CA ALA A 397 -18.45 -15.19 6.76
C ALA A 397 -19.13 -16.57 6.71
N HIS A 398 -18.39 -17.68 6.88
CA HIS A 398 -18.98 -19.01 7.02
C HIS A 398 -19.82 -19.15 8.29
N ASN A 399 -19.33 -18.62 9.43
CA ASN A 399 -20.05 -18.69 10.71
C ASN A 399 -21.36 -17.87 10.69
N ASN A 400 -21.34 -16.64 10.18
CA ASN A 400 -22.53 -15.79 10.16
C ASN A 400 -23.56 -16.27 9.12
N LEU A 401 -23.13 -16.70 7.93
CA LEU A 401 -24.03 -17.32 6.95
C LEU A 401 -24.68 -18.59 7.52
N ALA A 402 -23.94 -19.38 8.29
CA ALA A 402 -24.51 -20.55 8.97
C ALA A 402 -25.54 -20.18 10.05
N ALA A 403 -25.34 -19.08 10.78
CA ALA A 403 -26.32 -18.56 11.74
C ALA A 403 -27.60 -18.09 11.03
N LEU A 404 -27.46 -17.26 9.99
CA LEU A 404 -28.58 -16.79 9.17
C LEU A 404 -29.38 -17.94 8.55
N LEU A 405 -28.71 -18.96 8.01
CA LEU A 405 -29.36 -20.15 7.46
C LEU A 405 -30.04 -21.01 8.54
N HIS A 406 -29.47 -21.07 9.76
CA HIS A 406 -30.07 -21.78 10.89
C HIS A 406 -31.36 -21.08 11.34
N GLU A 407 -31.35 -19.76 11.50
CA GLU A 407 -32.53 -18.95 11.84
C GLU A 407 -33.63 -19.05 10.77
N ASN A 408 -33.23 -19.08 9.50
CA ASN A 408 -34.14 -19.29 8.36
C ASN A 408 -34.59 -20.75 8.16
N GLY A 409 -34.08 -21.69 8.96
CA GLY A 409 -34.49 -23.11 8.95
C GLY A 409 -33.82 -24.01 7.91
N ASP A 410 -32.84 -23.53 7.12
CA ASP A 410 -32.01 -24.39 6.26
C ASP A 410 -30.88 -25.04 7.10
N LEU A 411 -31.32 -25.93 7.99
CA LEU A 411 -30.44 -26.66 8.91
C LEU A 411 -29.36 -27.51 8.19
N PRO A 412 -29.60 -28.09 6.99
CA PRO A 412 -28.56 -28.74 6.19
C PRO A 412 -27.49 -27.78 5.64
N ALA A 413 -27.87 -26.61 5.11
CA ALA A 413 -26.90 -25.64 4.62
C ALA A 413 -26.11 -24.99 5.77
N ALA A 414 -26.78 -24.64 6.88
CA ALA A 414 -26.14 -24.14 8.09
C ALA A 414 -25.02 -25.07 8.60
N GLU A 415 -25.29 -26.38 8.67
CA GLU A 415 -24.28 -27.36 9.11
C GLU A 415 -23.07 -27.40 8.19
N ARG A 416 -23.27 -27.35 6.87
CA ARG A 416 -22.16 -27.31 5.91
C ARG A 416 -21.23 -26.12 6.13
N HIS A 417 -21.79 -24.96 6.47
CA HIS A 417 -21.03 -23.74 6.70
C HIS A 417 -20.36 -23.70 8.10
N TYR A 418 -21.03 -24.13 9.18
CA TYR A 418 -20.35 -24.32 10.48
C TYR A 418 -19.21 -25.35 10.42
N LEU A 419 -19.42 -26.48 9.72
CA LEU A 419 -18.35 -27.47 9.51
C LEU A 419 -17.23 -26.94 8.61
N ALA A 420 -17.49 -25.97 7.73
CA ALA A 420 -16.43 -25.29 6.97
C ALA A 420 -15.63 -24.35 7.87
N ALA A 421 -16.29 -23.52 8.69
CA ALA A 421 -15.63 -22.67 9.68
C ALA A 421 -14.75 -23.48 10.65
N LEU A 422 -15.26 -24.60 11.19
CA LEU A 422 -14.49 -25.49 12.08
C LEU A 422 -13.34 -26.22 11.38
N ARG A 423 -13.40 -26.49 10.06
CA ARG A 423 -12.24 -27.02 9.32
C ARG A 423 -11.13 -25.98 9.17
N LEU A 424 -11.50 -24.71 9.07
CA LEU A 424 -10.56 -23.59 8.93
C LEU A 424 -9.98 -23.16 10.30
N LYS A 425 -10.79 -23.25 11.37
CA LYS A 425 -10.45 -22.90 12.74
C LYS A 425 -11.03 -23.94 13.72
N PRO A 426 -10.35 -25.10 13.92
CA PRO A 426 -10.87 -26.18 14.76
C PRO A 426 -11.13 -25.77 16.22
N ASP A 427 -10.28 -24.89 16.74
CA ASP A 427 -10.30 -24.42 18.12
C ASP A 427 -11.21 -23.18 18.32
N ASP A 428 -12.23 -22.98 17.49
CA ASP A 428 -13.20 -21.89 17.66
C ASP A 428 -14.32 -22.26 18.66
N PRO A 429 -14.37 -21.65 19.87
CA PRO A 429 -15.48 -21.86 20.79
C PRO A 429 -16.79 -21.23 20.32
N GLY A 430 -16.76 -20.31 19.35
CA GLY A 430 -17.95 -19.72 18.73
C GLY A 430 -18.66 -20.73 17.82
N ALA A 431 -17.96 -21.18 16.77
CA ALA A 431 -18.49 -22.18 15.83
C ALA A 431 -18.91 -23.49 16.52
N ASN A 432 -18.18 -23.96 17.53
CA ASN A 432 -18.59 -25.14 18.31
C ASN A 432 -19.91 -24.91 19.06
N TYR A 433 -20.09 -23.77 19.72
CA TYR A 433 -21.33 -23.43 20.41
C TYR A 433 -22.52 -23.35 19.44
N ASN A 434 -22.32 -22.73 18.27
CA ASN A 434 -23.37 -22.58 17.26
C ASN A 434 -23.74 -23.91 16.59
N LEU A 435 -22.77 -24.80 16.34
CA LEU A 435 -23.03 -26.15 15.84
C LEU A 435 -23.77 -27.01 16.89
N ALA A 436 -23.52 -26.79 18.19
CA ALA A 436 -24.28 -27.46 19.25
C ALA A 436 -25.76 -27.04 19.28
N LEU A 437 -26.04 -25.74 19.12
CA LEU A 437 -27.41 -25.24 18.96
C LEU A 437 -28.09 -25.82 17.72
N LEU A 438 -27.39 -25.92 16.59
CA LEU A 438 -27.92 -26.52 15.37
C LEU A 438 -28.22 -28.03 15.54
N ALA A 439 -27.36 -28.77 16.24
CA ALA A 439 -27.61 -30.18 16.57
C ALA A 439 -28.84 -30.32 17.49
N GLN A 440 -29.01 -29.42 18.47
CA GLN A 440 -30.20 -29.36 19.31
C GLN A 440 -31.48 -29.09 18.50
N ALA A 441 -31.44 -28.16 17.54
CA ALA A 441 -32.55 -27.88 16.62
C ALA A 441 -32.91 -29.08 15.72
N LYS A 442 -31.94 -29.94 15.39
CA LYS A 442 -32.14 -31.22 14.69
C LYS A 442 -32.59 -32.37 15.59
N GLY A 443 -32.62 -32.19 16.91
CA GLY A 443 -32.91 -33.24 17.89
C GLY A 443 -31.73 -34.18 18.19
N ASP A 444 -30.52 -33.89 17.71
CA ASP A 444 -29.31 -34.65 18.01
C ASP A 444 -28.69 -34.18 19.33
N ALA A 445 -29.22 -34.71 20.43
CA ALA A 445 -28.76 -34.40 21.78
C ALA A 445 -27.32 -34.87 22.06
N GLU A 446 -26.80 -35.88 21.36
CA GLU A 446 -25.44 -36.39 21.56
C GLU A 446 -24.41 -35.43 20.96
N THR A 447 -24.59 -35.05 19.69
CA THR A 447 -23.73 -34.08 19.00
C THR A 447 -23.80 -32.71 19.68
N ALA A 448 -25.00 -32.27 20.11
CA ALA A 448 -25.14 -31.03 20.88
C ALA A 448 -24.33 -31.08 22.18
N SER A 449 -24.49 -32.13 22.99
CA SER A 449 -23.77 -32.31 24.27
C SER A 449 -22.25 -32.47 24.11
N ARG A 450 -21.77 -32.90 22.94
CA ARG A 450 -20.34 -32.94 22.60
C ARG A 450 -19.81 -31.54 22.28
N HIS A 451 -20.48 -30.81 21.39
CA HIS A 451 -19.99 -29.51 20.94
C HIS A 451 -20.16 -28.39 21.99
N PHE A 452 -21.16 -28.47 22.87
CA PHE A 452 -21.23 -27.57 24.04
C PHE A 452 -20.02 -27.74 24.97
N ARG A 453 -19.66 -28.98 25.35
CA ARG A 453 -18.46 -29.24 26.17
C ARG A 453 -17.19 -28.73 25.50
N LEU A 454 -17.00 -29.01 24.20
CA LEU A 454 -15.82 -28.54 23.49
C LEU A 454 -15.75 -27.00 23.46
N ALA A 455 -16.88 -26.30 23.30
CA ALA A 455 -16.94 -24.85 23.38
C ALA A 455 -16.59 -24.31 24.79
N GLU A 456 -17.00 -24.99 25.86
CA GLU A 456 -16.65 -24.64 27.25
C GLU A 456 -15.17 -24.91 27.55
N GLU A 457 -14.65 -26.08 27.17
CA GLU A 457 -13.25 -26.47 27.33
C GLU A 457 -12.30 -25.48 26.62
N LEU A 458 -12.64 -25.08 25.38
CA LEU A 458 -11.88 -24.08 24.63
C LEU A 458 -11.93 -22.68 25.26
N ARG A 459 -13.06 -22.26 25.85
CA ARG A 459 -13.16 -20.98 26.59
C ARG A 459 -12.31 -20.99 27.86
N GLY A 460 -12.42 -22.03 28.69
CA GLY A 460 -11.61 -22.17 29.90
C GLY A 460 -10.11 -22.30 29.61
N GLY A 461 -9.75 -22.96 28.50
CA GLY A 461 -8.37 -23.04 28.01
C GLY A 461 -7.79 -21.69 27.56
N ALA A 462 -8.61 -20.79 27.02
CA ALA A 462 -8.19 -19.45 26.60
C ALA A 462 -7.94 -18.51 27.80
N GLU A 463 -8.79 -18.57 28.83
CA GLU A 463 -8.63 -17.80 30.08
C GLU A 463 -7.37 -18.22 30.85
N CYS A 464 -7.02 -19.51 30.84
CA CYS A 464 -5.78 -20.02 31.43
C CYS A 464 -4.49 -19.73 30.62
N ARG A 465 -4.57 -19.15 29.42
CA ARG A 465 -3.42 -18.94 28.52
C ARG A 465 -3.02 -17.48 28.29
N SER A 466 -3.68 -16.52 28.95
CA SER A 466 -3.44 -15.08 28.73
C SER A 466 -3.06 -14.35 30.02
N PRO A 467 -1.86 -13.74 30.14
CA PRO A 467 -1.62 -12.70 31.12
C PRO A 467 -2.28 -11.38 30.66
N ALA A 468 -3.27 -10.93 31.44
CA ALA A 468 -3.89 -9.60 31.47
C ALA A 468 -3.63 -8.59 30.33
N ASN A 469 -4.52 -8.54 29.32
CA ASN A 469 -5.28 -7.33 28.91
C ASN A 469 -6.06 -7.54 27.60
N VAL A 470 -7.39 -7.69 27.70
CA VAL A 470 -8.35 -7.26 26.65
C VAL A 470 -9.65 -6.83 27.33
N GLN A 471 -9.98 -5.54 27.31
CA GLN A 471 -11.30 -5.06 27.71
C GLN A 471 -12.31 -5.35 26.60
N ARG A 472 -13.49 -5.87 26.97
CA ARG A 472 -14.62 -6.05 26.03
C ARG A 472 -15.41 -4.74 25.92
N PRO A 473 -15.81 -4.30 24.72
CA PRO A 473 -16.90 -3.33 24.59
C PRO A 473 -18.21 -4.00 25.02
N GLN A 474 -19.00 -3.34 25.88
CA GLN A 474 -20.35 -3.78 26.22
C GLN A 474 -21.38 -3.02 25.37
N PRO A 475 -22.47 -3.67 24.91
CA PRO A 475 -23.58 -2.97 24.28
C PRO A 475 -24.37 -2.17 25.33
N ASN A 476 -24.56 -0.88 25.06
CA ASN A 476 -25.35 0.02 25.91
C ASN A 476 -26.80 -0.47 26.04
N ARG A 477 -27.26 -0.69 27.27
CA ARG A 477 -28.69 -0.75 27.59
C ARG A 477 -29.18 0.65 27.92
N SER A 478 -30.14 1.15 27.14
CA SER A 478 -30.84 2.41 27.43
C SER A 478 -31.58 2.32 28.78
N PRO A 479 -31.48 3.32 29.66
CA PRO A 479 -32.38 3.46 30.79
C PRO A 479 -33.74 4.03 30.33
N THR A 480 -34.81 3.56 30.95
CA THR A 480 -36.16 4.15 30.94
C THR A 480 -36.23 5.42 31.77
#